data_AF-A0A955IPX2-F1
#
_entry.id   AF-A0A955IPX2-F1
#
_cell.length_a   1.000
_cell.length_b   1.000
_cell.length_c   1.000
_cell.angle_alpha   90.00
_cell.angle_beta   90.00
_cell.angle_gamma   90.00
#
_symmetry.space_group_name_H-M   'P 1'
#
loop_
_entity.id
_entity.type
_entity.pdbx_description
1 polymer ?
#
loop_
_entity_poly.entity_id
_entity_poly.type
_entity_poly.pdbx_seq_one_letter_code
_entity_poly.pdbx_strand_id
1 'polypeptide(L)'
;MFVIRQAIIEDSPTLLKLARLVHSNNLPADPDAIRARVQRSQDSFAGRSMEPHDRLYVFVVEDTDTGHVIGSSLVAPTVGTPERPHLYLQTRKREFYSSDLQTGQVHMTVQLKGDTIGHTEIGGLILTPAYRGHKSKLGFLLSLIRFNFIGLHKERFCQRVAAEMMGTLTPDSRNTLWNYLGRRFINLSYT
;
A
#
# COMPACT_ATOMS: atom_id res chain seq x y z
N MET A 1 14.56 7.63 -22.76
CA MET A 1 15.14 6.62 -21.83
C MET A 1 14.30 6.60 -20.56
N PHE A 2 14.26 5.52 -19.78
CA PHE A 2 13.47 5.48 -18.53
C PHE A 2 14.37 5.42 -17.30
N VAL A 3 14.13 6.29 -16.33
CA VAL A 3 14.93 6.40 -15.10
C VAL A 3 14.04 6.29 -13.88
N ILE A 4 14.47 5.53 -12.87
CA ILE A 4 13.83 5.54 -11.55
C ILE A 4 14.60 6.49 -10.65
N ARG A 5 13.87 7.35 -9.96
CA ARG A 5 14.40 8.30 -8.96
C ARG A 5 13.44 8.47 -7.80
N GLN A 6 13.90 9.12 -6.74
CA GLN A 6 13.03 9.60 -5.67
C GLN A 6 12.03 10.64 -6.21
N ALA A 7 10.83 10.65 -5.65
CA ALA A 7 9.84 11.68 -5.94
C ALA A 7 10.29 13.06 -5.44
N ILE A 8 9.99 14.10 -6.22
CA ILE A 8 10.22 15.51 -5.87
C ILE A 8 8.89 16.27 -5.81
N ILE A 9 8.87 17.43 -5.16
CA ILE A 9 7.64 18.22 -4.93
C ILE A 9 6.95 18.56 -6.26
N GLU A 10 7.72 18.79 -7.31
CA GLU A 10 7.28 19.08 -8.67
C GLU A 10 6.53 17.91 -9.31
N ASP A 11 6.73 16.66 -8.83
CA ASP A 11 5.99 15.49 -9.28
C ASP A 11 4.57 15.41 -8.68
N SER A 12 4.27 16.20 -7.63
CA SER A 12 2.99 16.12 -6.89
C SER A 12 1.75 16.20 -7.79
N PRO A 13 1.65 17.10 -8.79
CA PRO A 13 0.51 17.14 -9.69
C PRO A 13 0.35 15.85 -10.52
N THR A 14 1.45 15.24 -10.93
CA THR A 14 1.46 13.98 -11.69
C THR A 14 1.11 12.79 -10.80
N LEU A 15 1.66 12.75 -9.59
CA LEU A 15 1.31 11.75 -8.58
C LEU A 15 -0.18 11.83 -8.20
N LEU A 16 -0.75 13.03 -8.12
CA LEU A 16 -2.19 13.22 -7.91
C LEU A 16 -3.01 12.66 -9.06
N LYS A 17 -2.57 12.85 -10.32
CA LYS A 17 -3.22 12.23 -11.49
C LYS A 17 -3.15 10.71 -11.42
N LEU A 18 -2.00 10.15 -11.04
CA LEU A 18 -1.83 8.70 -10.85
C LEU A 18 -2.71 8.15 -9.72
N ALA A 19 -2.81 8.88 -8.61
CA ALA A 19 -3.65 8.55 -7.46
C ALA A 19 -5.14 8.46 -7.84
N ARG A 20 -5.60 9.23 -8.82
CA ARG A 20 -6.99 9.15 -9.31
C ARG A 20 -7.27 7.92 -10.18
N LEU A 21 -6.23 7.23 -10.67
CA LEU A 21 -6.39 6.04 -11.51
C LEU A 21 -6.66 4.77 -10.69
N VAL A 22 -6.39 4.81 -9.39
CA VAL A 22 -6.60 3.67 -8.49
C VAL A 22 -7.24 4.16 -7.21
N HIS A 23 -8.19 3.41 -6.69
CA HIS A 23 -8.59 3.62 -5.32
C HIS A 23 -7.52 2.97 -4.43
N SER A 24 -6.70 3.75 -3.73
CA SER A 24 -5.64 3.22 -2.88
C SER A 24 -5.47 4.08 -1.64
N ASN A 25 -5.48 3.44 -0.47
CA ASN A 25 -5.17 4.12 0.80
C ASN A 25 -3.70 4.58 0.85
N ASN A 26 -2.83 3.89 0.11
CA ASN A 26 -1.41 4.20 0.01
C ASN A 26 -1.12 5.45 -0.83
N LEU A 27 -2.04 5.81 -1.73
CA LEU A 27 -1.95 7.00 -2.56
C LEU A 27 -3.34 7.64 -2.74
N PRO A 28 -3.84 8.39 -1.73
CA PRO A 28 -5.12 9.05 -1.78
C PRO A 28 -5.09 10.17 -2.80
N ALA A 29 -6.20 10.36 -3.51
CA ALA A 29 -6.37 11.38 -4.52
C ALA A 29 -6.63 12.78 -3.92
N ASP A 30 -5.87 13.15 -2.90
CA ASP A 30 -5.94 14.42 -2.19
C ASP A 30 -4.63 15.22 -2.39
N PRO A 31 -4.70 16.48 -2.89
CA PRO A 31 -3.51 17.27 -3.21
C PRO A 31 -2.57 17.47 -2.02
N ASP A 32 -3.11 17.79 -0.85
CA ASP A 32 -2.33 18.09 0.35
C ASP A 32 -1.67 16.82 0.91
N ALA A 33 -2.40 15.71 0.93
CA ALA A 33 -1.88 14.42 1.33
C ALA A 33 -0.79 13.89 0.38
N ILE A 34 -0.89 14.16 -0.93
CA ILE A 34 0.15 13.82 -1.90
C ILE A 34 1.39 14.66 -1.63
N ARG A 35 1.25 15.99 -1.50
CA ARG A 35 2.37 16.89 -1.23
C ARG A 35 3.07 16.53 0.09
N ALA A 36 2.32 16.25 1.14
CA ALA A 36 2.83 15.82 2.43
C ALA A 36 3.60 14.49 2.33
N ARG A 37 3.11 13.52 1.55
CA ARG A 37 3.82 12.25 1.29
C ARG A 37 5.13 12.46 0.55
N VAL A 38 5.15 13.33 -0.47
CA VAL A 38 6.37 13.63 -1.23
C VAL A 38 7.39 14.33 -0.34
N GLN A 39 6.96 15.30 0.48
CA GLN A 39 7.82 15.97 1.46
C GLN A 39 8.42 14.95 2.45
N ARG A 40 7.57 14.11 3.06
CA ARG A 40 7.99 13.02 3.94
C ARG A 40 8.98 12.08 3.25
N SER A 41 8.79 11.82 1.95
CA SER A 41 9.71 11.02 1.15
C SER A 41 11.08 11.68 1.01
N GLN A 42 11.13 12.95 0.64
CA GLN A 42 12.39 13.69 0.55
C GLN A 42 13.12 13.71 1.88
N ASP A 43 12.41 13.94 2.99
CA ASP A 43 13.00 13.93 4.32
C ASP A 43 13.54 12.55 4.73
N SER A 44 12.86 11.48 4.30
CA SER A 44 13.30 10.10 4.54
C SER A 44 14.56 9.74 3.74
N PHE A 45 14.65 10.16 2.48
CA PHE A 45 15.85 9.97 1.65
C PHE A 45 17.03 10.82 2.15
N ALA A 46 16.76 12.05 2.62
CA ALA A 46 17.77 12.94 3.18
C ALA A 46 18.24 12.55 4.60
N GLY A 47 17.62 11.54 5.23
CA GLY A 47 17.94 11.13 6.60
C GLY A 47 17.49 12.12 7.68
N ARG A 48 16.55 13.03 7.36
CA ARG A 48 16.00 14.02 8.30
C ARG A 48 14.90 13.46 9.20
N SER A 49 14.33 12.31 8.84
CA SER A 49 13.28 11.66 9.64
C SER A 49 13.86 10.84 10.79
N MET A 50 13.51 11.23 12.03
CA MET A 50 14.06 10.64 13.25
C MET A 50 13.56 9.22 13.49
N GLU A 51 12.25 8.99 13.37
CA GLU A 51 11.64 7.71 13.72
C GLU A 51 11.36 6.80 12.50
N PRO A 52 11.61 5.48 12.58
CA PRO A 52 11.35 4.55 11.48
C PRO A 52 9.89 4.56 10.96
N HIS A 53 8.92 4.74 11.86
CA HIS A 53 7.49 4.78 11.52
C HIS A 53 7.05 6.09 10.84
N ASP A 54 7.88 7.13 10.90
CA ASP A 54 7.69 8.41 10.22
C ASP A 54 8.38 8.45 8.85
N ARG A 55 9.07 7.38 8.45
CA ARG A 55 9.72 7.30 7.14
C ARG A 55 8.76 6.81 6.06
N LEU A 56 8.96 7.27 4.84
CA LEU A 56 8.25 6.82 3.64
C LEU A 56 9.21 7.01 2.46
N TYR A 57 9.31 6.06 1.55
CA TYR A 57 10.15 6.20 0.36
C TYR A 57 9.27 6.09 -0.87
N VAL A 58 9.12 7.17 -1.62
CA VAL A 58 8.35 7.22 -2.86
C VAL A 58 9.31 7.29 -4.05
N PHE A 59 9.17 6.31 -4.93
CA PHE A 59 9.91 6.20 -6.18
C PHE A 59 8.99 6.57 -7.35
N VAL A 60 9.56 7.24 -8.34
CA VAL A 60 8.90 7.52 -9.62
C VAL A 60 9.72 6.96 -10.76
N VAL A 61 9.04 6.59 -11.83
CA VAL A 61 9.69 6.34 -13.13
C VAL A 61 9.42 7.53 -14.04
N GLU A 62 10.48 8.12 -14.56
CA GLU A 62 10.46 9.23 -15.50
C GLU A 62 10.85 8.73 -16.90
N ASP A 63 10.13 9.20 -17.90
CA ASP A 63 10.57 9.15 -19.29
C ASP A 63 11.41 10.40 -19.59
N THR A 64 12.71 10.23 -19.75
CA THR A 64 13.66 11.34 -19.96
C THR A 64 13.48 12.03 -21.31
N ASP A 65 12.82 11.39 -22.27
CA ASP A 65 12.62 11.97 -23.60
C ASP A 65 11.50 13.01 -23.56
N THR A 66 10.56 12.85 -22.61
CA THR A 66 9.42 13.76 -22.42
C THR A 66 9.49 14.56 -21.10
N GLY A 67 10.37 14.19 -20.17
CA GLY A 67 10.47 14.76 -18.83
C GLY A 67 9.30 14.41 -17.92
N HIS A 68 8.45 13.45 -18.31
CA HIS A 68 7.23 13.13 -17.57
C HIS A 68 7.41 11.93 -16.65
N VAL A 69 6.88 12.05 -15.42
CA VAL A 69 6.65 10.90 -14.55
C VAL A 69 5.49 10.07 -15.08
N ILE A 70 5.73 8.78 -15.29
CA ILE A 70 4.78 7.84 -15.90
C ILE A 70 4.29 6.76 -14.94
N GLY A 71 4.83 6.71 -13.72
CA GLY A 71 4.42 5.81 -12.66
C GLY A 71 5.09 6.08 -11.32
N SER A 72 4.55 5.46 -10.28
CA SER A 72 5.08 5.54 -8.93
C SER A 72 5.06 4.19 -8.20
N SER A 73 5.86 4.10 -7.12
CA SER A 73 5.76 3.06 -6.12
C SER A 73 6.27 3.59 -4.78
N LEU A 74 5.97 2.89 -3.68
CA LEU A 74 6.45 3.29 -2.37
C LEU A 74 6.84 2.12 -1.46
N VAL A 75 7.62 2.45 -0.44
CA VAL A 75 7.97 1.59 0.69
C VAL A 75 7.78 2.37 1.99
N ALA A 76 6.94 1.89 2.88
CA ALA A 76 6.83 2.37 4.26
C ALA A 76 7.66 1.44 5.16
N PRO A 77 8.72 1.91 5.83
CA PRO A 77 9.63 1.01 6.53
C PRO A 77 9.01 0.28 7.71
N THR A 78 8.09 0.95 8.42
CA THR A 78 7.36 0.38 9.55
C THR A 78 5.92 0.85 9.52
N VAL A 79 4.99 -0.11 9.38
CA VAL A 79 3.54 0.06 9.55
C VAL A 79 3.12 -0.79 10.74
N GLY A 80 2.40 -0.19 11.68
CA GLY A 80 2.04 -0.79 12.96
C GLY A 80 3.06 -0.48 14.05
N THR A 81 2.61 0.19 15.12
CA THR A 81 3.35 0.42 16.37
C THR A 81 2.43 0.15 17.56
N PRO A 82 2.94 0.08 18.81
CA PRO A 82 2.10 0.01 19.99
C PRO A 82 1.09 1.16 20.10
N GLU A 83 1.45 2.37 19.69
CA GLU A 83 0.61 3.57 19.71
C GLU A 83 -0.35 3.62 18.51
N ARG A 84 0.04 3.03 17.38
CA ARG A 84 -0.72 3.02 16.13
C ARG A 84 -0.73 1.61 15.54
N PRO A 85 -1.50 0.67 16.12
CA PRO A 85 -1.53 -0.71 15.65
C PRO A 85 -2.07 -0.80 14.23
N HIS A 86 -1.48 -1.69 13.42
CA HIS A 86 -2.01 -2.00 12.10
C HIS A 86 -3.19 -2.97 12.24
N LEU A 87 -4.40 -2.52 11.87
CA LEU A 87 -5.63 -3.28 12.07
C LEU A 87 -5.99 -4.12 10.83
N TYR A 88 -6.32 -5.39 11.03
CA TYR A 88 -6.73 -6.30 9.96
C TYR A 88 -7.72 -7.37 10.45
N LEU A 89 -8.45 -7.97 9.51
CA LEU A 89 -9.36 -9.09 9.78
C LEU A 89 -8.63 -10.41 9.55
N GLN A 90 -8.35 -11.14 10.63
CA GLN A 90 -7.77 -12.48 10.55
C GLN A 90 -8.86 -13.52 10.31
N THR A 91 -8.73 -14.26 9.21
CA THR A 91 -9.60 -15.41 8.92
C THR A 91 -9.10 -16.66 9.65
N ARG A 92 -10.00 -17.41 10.29
CA ARG A 92 -9.70 -18.65 11.03
C ARG A 92 -10.73 -19.74 10.73
N LYS A 93 -10.25 -20.98 10.64
CA LYS A 93 -11.08 -22.19 10.69
C LYS A 93 -11.30 -22.56 12.16
N ARG A 94 -12.55 -22.82 12.55
CA ARG A 94 -12.91 -23.40 13.83
C ARG A 94 -13.61 -24.73 13.58
N GLU A 95 -13.05 -25.78 14.13
CA GLU A 95 -13.58 -27.13 13.98
C GLU A 95 -14.31 -27.51 15.26
N PHE A 96 -15.53 -27.99 15.10
CA PHE A 96 -16.37 -28.45 16.20
C PHE A 96 -16.79 -29.88 15.88
N TYR A 97 -16.70 -30.76 16.87
CA TYR A 97 -17.20 -32.12 16.77
C TYR A 97 -18.11 -32.40 17.96
N SER A 98 -19.31 -32.88 17.68
CA SER A 98 -20.24 -33.35 18.71
C SER A 98 -20.11 -34.86 18.83
N SER A 99 -19.67 -35.32 20.00
CA SER A 99 -19.64 -36.74 20.35
C SER A 99 -21.04 -37.35 20.32
N ASP A 100 -22.04 -36.65 20.85
CA ASP A 100 -23.39 -37.21 21.01
C ASP A 100 -24.10 -37.35 19.67
N LEU A 101 -23.85 -36.42 18.74
CA LEU A 101 -24.41 -36.45 17.39
C LEU A 101 -23.49 -37.14 16.37
N GLN A 102 -22.29 -37.59 16.78
CA GLN A 102 -21.26 -38.18 15.93
C GLN A 102 -20.98 -37.38 14.64
N THR A 103 -21.06 -36.04 14.73
CA THR A 103 -20.96 -35.15 13.57
C THR A 103 -20.03 -33.98 13.84
N GLY A 104 -19.36 -33.52 12.77
CA GLY A 104 -18.42 -32.41 12.81
C GLY A 104 -18.81 -31.29 11.87
N GLN A 105 -18.45 -30.06 12.23
CA GLN A 105 -18.57 -28.89 11.38
C GLN A 105 -17.31 -28.04 11.43
N VAL A 106 -16.98 -27.43 10.30
CA VAL A 106 -15.91 -26.44 10.18
C VAL A 106 -16.54 -25.09 9.89
N HIS A 107 -16.34 -24.12 10.77
CA HIS A 107 -16.80 -22.76 10.60
C HIS A 107 -15.63 -21.85 10.23
N MET A 108 -15.85 -21.00 9.22
CA MET A 108 -14.95 -19.90 8.90
C MET A 108 -15.35 -18.68 9.71
N THR A 109 -14.44 -18.15 10.53
CA THR A 109 -14.65 -16.95 11.33
C THR A 109 -13.64 -15.87 10.96
N VAL A 110 -14.02 -14.61 11.08
CA VAL A 110 -13.11 -13.45 10.98
C VAL A 110 -12.99 -12.78 12.35
N GLN A 111 -11.78 -12.39 12.71
CA GLN A 111 -11.49 -11.71 13.97
C GLN A 111 -10.67 -10.44 13.70
N LEU A 112 -11.10 -9.30 14.25
CA LEU A 112 -10.30 -8.08 14.21
C LEU A 112 -9.05 -8.26 15.07
N LYS A 113 -7.89 -7.96 14.49
CA LYS A 113 -6.59 -7.98 15.16
C LYS A 113 -5.81 -6.70 14.88
N GLY A 114 -4.95 -6.35 15.83
CA GLY A 114 -3.95 -5.29 15.67
C GLY A 114 -2.56 -5.90 15.69
N ASP A 115 -1.71 -5.48 14.75
CA ASP A 115 -0.28 -5.74 14.75
C ASP A 115 0.46 -4.51 15.29
N THR A 116 1.08 -4.67 16.46
CA THR A 116 1.86 -3.65 17.17
C THR A 116 3.36 -3.85 17.01
N ILE A 117 3.79 -4.98 16.45
CA ILE A 117 5.21 -5.28 16.19
C ILE A 117 5.64 -4.56 14.91
N GLY A 118 4.71 -4.54 13.95
CA GLY A 118 4.86 -3.85 12.68
C GLY A 118 5.56 -4.68 11.61
N HIS A 119 5.57 -4.11 10.42
CA HIS A 119 6.19 -4.70 9.24
C HIS A 119 6.52 -3.61 8.22
N THR A 120 7.36 -3.94 7.25
CA THR A 120 7.59 -3.09 6.10
C THR A 120 6.44 -3.28 5.12
N GLU A 121 5.84 -2.18 4.68
CA GLU A 121 4.79 -2.22 3.68
C GLU A 121 5.30 -1.72 2.33
N ILE A 122 4.97 -2.44 1.27
CA ILE A 122 5.21 -2.00 -0.10
C ILE A 122 3.88 -1.68 -0.77
N GLY A 123 3.83 -0.57 -1.49
CA GLY A 123 2.57 -0.06 -2.03
C GLY A 123 2.77 0.90 -3.19
N GLY A 124 1.70 1.64 -3.50
CA GLY A 124 1.72 2.75 -4.46
C GLY A 124 2.13 2.38 -5.88
N LEU A 125 2.17 1.09 -6.23
CA LEU A 125 2.65 0.60 -7.54
C LEU A 125 1.62 0.92 -8.63
N ILE A 126 1.85 2.00 -9.37
CA ILE A 126 0.94 2.50 -10.38
C ILE A 126 1.73 2.89 -11.62
N LEU A 127 1.22 2.52 -12.79
CA LEU A 127 1.63 3.05 -14.08
C LEU A 127 0.45 3.69 -14.79
N THR A 128 0.75 4.79 -15.48
CA THR A 128 -0.16 5.34 -16.49
C THR A 128 -0.59 4.25 -17.48
N PRO A 129 -1.86 4.22 -17.93
CA PRO A 129 -2.36 3.16 -18.80
C PRO A 129 -1.55 2.96 -20.08
N ALA A 130 -1.07 4.06 -20.69
CA ALA A 130 -0.28 4.04 -21.92
C ALA A 130 1.06 3.27 -21.80
N TYR A 131 1.58 3.12 -20.58
CA TYR A 131 2.87 2.46 -20.32
C TYR A 131 2.72 1.06 -19.71
N ARG A 132 1.49 0.57 -19.53
CA ARG A 132 1.25 -0.81 -19.09
C ARG A 132 1.56 -1.77 -20.24
N GLY A 133 2.27 -2.86 -19.94
CA GLY A 133 2.72 -3.82 -20.96
C GLY A 133 3.84 -3.30 -21.88
N HIS A 134 4.44 -2.14 -21.57
CA HIS A 134 5.53 -1.59 -22.36
C HIS A 134 6.72 -2.56 -22.46
N LYS A 135 7.40 -2.60 -23.62
CA LYS A 135 8.53 -3.51 -23.91
C LYS A 135 9.65 -3.48 -22.87
N SER A 136 9.88 -2.32 -22.25
CA SER A 136 10.90 -2.12 -21.20
C SER A 136 10.48 -2.64 -19.82
N LYS A 137 9.31 -3.28 -19.68
CA LYS A 137 8.80 -3.88 -18.43
C LYS A 137 8.81 -2.91 -17.24
N LEU A 138 8.34 -1.68 -17.46
CA LEU A 138 8.44 -0.59 -16.49
C LEU A 138 7.79 -0.89 -15.15
N GLY A 139 6.67 -1.63 -15.14
CA GLY A 139 5.98 -1.99 -13.89
C GLY A 139 6.77 -3.00 -13.07
N PHE A 140 7.50 -3.90 -13.75
CA PHE A 140 8.43 -4.81 -13.10
C PHE A 140 9.62 -4.05 -12.50
N LEU A 141 10.21 -3.12 -13.25
CA LEU A 141 11.32 -2.30 -12.76
C LEU A 141 10.92 -1.48 -11.52
N LEU A 142 9.74 -0.84 -11.58
CA LEU A 142 9.16 -0.05 -10.49
C LEU A 142 8.77 -0.91 -9.29
N SER A 143 8.43 -2.18 -9.50
CA SER A 143 8.24 -3.12 -8.40
C SER A 143 9.59 -3.49 -7.76
N LEU A 144 10.59 -3.79 -8.59
CA LEU A 144 11.90 -4.32 -8.19
C LEU A 144 12.73 -3.30 -7.41
N ILE A 145 12.66 -2.01 -7.75
CA ILE A 145 13.44 -0.97 -7.05
C ILE A 145 13.16 -0.97 -5.55
N ARG A 146 11.92 -1.26 -5.14
CA ARG A 146 11.54 -1.33 -3.72
C ARG A 146 12.35 -2.39 -2.98
N PHE A 147 12.44 -3.59 -3.56
CA PHE A 147 13.21 -4.69 -2.98
C PHE A 147 14.71 -4.44 -3.05
N ASN A 148 15.20 -3.82 -4.13
CA ASN A 148 16.60 -3.43 -4.24
C ASN A 148 16.98 -2.42 -3.15
N PHE A 149 16.15 -1.39 -2.94
CA PHE A 149 16.35 -0.38 -1.91
C PHE A 149 16.29 -0.98 -0.50
N ILE A 150 15.33 -1.88 -0.23
CA ILE A 150 15.27 -2.64 1.03
C ILE A 150 16.56 -3.46 1.22
N GLY A 151 17.05 -4.11 0.17
CA GLY A 151 18.27 -4.92 0.20
C GLY A 151 19.54 -4.12 0.45
N LEU A 152 19.62 -2.87 -0.02
CA LEU A 152 20.75 -1.96 0.19
C LEU A 152 20.74 -1.30 1.58
N HIS A 153 19.57 -1.18 2.20
CA HIS A 153 19.38 -0.47 3.47
C HIS A 153 18.61 -1.32 4.49
N LYS A 154 18.98 -2.60 4.61
CA LYS A 154 18.25 -3.61 5.41
C LYS A 154 17.98 -3.16 6.85
N GLU A 155 18.89 -2.39 7.43
CA GLU A 155 18.79 -1.85 8.80
C GLU A 155 17.60 -0.91 9.00
N ARG A 156 17.04 -0.36 7.91
CA ARG A 156 15.91 0.57 7.96
C ARG A 156 14.55 -0.12 7.92
N PHE A 157 14.51 -1.42 7.61
CA PHE A 157 13.28 -2.14 7.30
C PHE A 157 13.05 -3.33 8.23
N CYS A 158 11.79 -3.73 8.38
CA CYS A 158 11.41 -4.92 9.12
C CYS A 158 11.72 -6.18 8.32
N GLN A 159 11.93 -7.31 9.01
CA GLN A 159 12.14 -8.61 8.34
C GLN A 159 10.92 -9.07 7.55
N ARG A 160 9.71 -8.77 8.04
CA ARG A 160 8.47 -9.08 7.35
C ARG A 160 8.11 -7.93 6.42
N VAL A 161 7.88 -8.27 5.16
CA VAL A 161 7.35 -7.35 4.14
C VAL A 161 5.91 -7.77 3.81
N ALA A 162 4.98 -6.83 3.79
CA ALA A 162 3.61 -7.05 3.36
C ALA A 162 3.21 -6.09 2.25
N ALA A 163 2.19 -6.49 1.48
CA ALA A 163 1.55 -5.66 0.50
C ALA A 163 0.04 -5.82 0.67
N GLU A 164 -0.66 -4.73 0.92
CA GLU A 164 -2.12 -4.75 1.00
C GLU A 164 -2.72 -4.48 -0.37
N MET A 165 -3.44 -5.46 -0.89
CA MET A 165 -4.15 -5.33 -2.14
C MET A 165 -5.55 -4.79 -1.91
N MET A 166 -6.01 -3.99 -2.85
CA MET A 166 -7.38 -3.52 -2.79
C MET A 166 -8.35 -4.69 -2.91
N GLY A 167 -9.37 -4.72 -2.05
CA GLY A 167 -10.49 -5.62 -2.19
C GLY A 167 -11.28 -5.35 -3.48
N THR A 168 -11.89 -6.39 -4.05
CA THR A 168 -12.72 -6.26 -5.25
C THR A 168 -13.87 -5.29 -5.02
N LEU A 169 -14.04 -4.35 -5.94
CA LEU A 169 -15.21 -3.49 -6.01
C LEU A 169 -16.24 -4.09 -6.97
N THR A 170 -17.51 -3.92 -6.64
CA THR A 170 -18.61 -4.23 -7.55
C THR A 170 -18.66 -3.20 -8.70
N PRO A 171 -19.39 -3.48 -9.80
CA PRO A 171 -19.50 -2.55 -10.93
C PRO A 171 -20.06 -1.17 -10.56
N ASP A 172 -20.84 -1.07 -9.49
CA ASP A 172 -21.36 0.17 -8.91
C ASP A 172 -20.41 0.80 -7.86
N SER A 173 -19.12 0.44 -7.89
CA SER A 173 -18.05 0.95 -7.02
C SER A 173 -18.27 0.72 -5.53
N ARG A 174 -19.02 -0.33 -5.15
CA ARG A 174 -19.22 -0.70 -3.74
C ARG A 174 -18.27 -1.82 -3.33
N ASN A 175 -18.02 -1.93 -2.02
CA ASN A 175 -17.27 -3.03 -1.46
C ASN A 175 -18.21 -4.00 -0.72
N THR A 176 -18.25 -5.26 -1.16
CA THR A 176 -19.12 -6.29 -0.58
C THR A 176 -18.86 -6.49 0.90
N LEU A 177 -17.59 -6.64 1.30
CA LEU A 177 -17.24 -6.86 2.70
C LEU A 177 -17.64 -5.69 3.59
N TRP A 178 -17.41 -4.45 3.14
CA TRP A 178 -17.83 -3.24 3.85
C TRP A 178 -19.35 -3.20 4.05
N ASN A 179 -20.13 -3.47 2.99
CA ASN A 179 -21.58 -3.43 3.07
C ASN A 179 -22.16 -4.48 4.02
N TYR A 180 -21.56 -5.68 4.06
CA TYR A 180 -22.04 -6.77 4.92
C TYR A 180 -21.54 -6.68 6.37
N LEU A 181 -20.34 -6.16 6.58
CA LEU A 181 -19.69 -6.10 7.91
C LEU A 181 -19.51 -4.66 8.40
N GLY A 182 -18.65 -3.88 7.76
CA GLY A 182 -18.21 -2.56 8.24
C GLY A 182 -19.34 -1.56 8.45
N ARG A 183 -20.26 -1.46 7.48
CA ARG A 183 -21.39 -0.51 7.49
C ARG A 183 -22.34 -0.71 8.68
N ARG A 184 -22.37 -1.91 9.25
CA ARG A 184 -23.20 -2.20 10.44
C ARG A 184 -22.68 -1.54 11.71
N PHE A 185 -21.39 -1.20 11.75
CA PHE A 185 -20.74 -0.55 12.89
C PHE A 185 -20.44 0.93 12.61
N ILE A 186 -20.16 1.28 11.36
CA ILE A 186 -19.84 2.64 10.93
C ILE A 186 -20.81 3.01 9.81
N ASN A 187 -21.72 3.95 10.07
CA ASN A 187 -22.78 4.32 9.11
C ASN A 187 -22.27 5.23 7.98
N LEU A 188 -21.27 4.77 7.24
CA LEU A 188 -20.71 5.43 6.05
C LEU A 188 -20.75 4.48 4.86
N SER A 189 -20.83 5.06 3.65
CA SER A 189 -20.54 4.33 2.41
C SER A 189 -19.06 3.95 2.34
N TYR A 190 -18.73 3.00 1.47
CA TYR A 190 -17.33 2.62 1.24
C TYR A 190 -16.54 3.71 0.53
N THR A 191 -17.21 4.42 -0.38
CA THR A 191 -16.71 5.59 -1.12
C THR A 191 -16.97 6.87 -0.35
#